data_AF-A0A7V7B1Z9-F1
#
_entry.id   AF-A0A7V7B1Z9-F1
#
_cell.length_a   1.000
_cell.length_b   1.000
_cell.length_c   1.000
_cell.angle_alpha   90.00
_cell.angle_beta   90.00
_cell.angle_gamma   90.00
#
_symmetry.space_group_name_H-M   'P 1'
#
loop_
_entity.id
_entity.type
_entity.pdbx_description
1 polymer ?
#
loop_
_entity_poly.entity_id
_entity_poly.type
_entity_poly.pdbx_seq_one_letter_code
_entity_poly.pdbx_strand_id
1 'polypeptide(L)'
;METKRCSKCKEVKPLKEFNKNRAMQDGLSHYCKICSRKESAKWREKNKEKIEEYKRRRKYTQPKKIVTVEPMKLLKKPPYQQKPVQALDKKEIQRKQYKKNKTYVIESKSDKFTTGHFKGKLILENENFIILENELGIKECFMKVDFMTGEATIKEVAK
;
A
#
# COMPACT_ATOMS: atom_id res chain seq x y z
N MET A 1 9.79 -52.35 -3.21
CA MET A 1 10.01 -51.00 -2.62
C MET A 1 11.45 -50.60 -2.89
N GLU A 2 11.67 -49.58 -3.71
CA GLU A 2 13.04 -49.14 -4.02
C GLU A 2 13.63 -48.38 -2.82
N THR A 3 14.81 -48.81 -2.38
CA THR A 3 15.54 -48.23 -1.25
C THR A 3 16.97 -47.92 -1.67
N LYS A 4 17.56 -46.89 -1.06
CA LYS A 4 18.93 -46.46 -1.30
C LYS A 4 19.62 -46.23 0.04
N ARG A 5 20.92 -46.53 0.09
CA ARG A 5 21.76 -46.26 1.26
C ARG A 5 22.29 -44.83 1.21
N CYS A 6 22.12 -44.09 2.29
CA CYS A 6 22.70 -42.75 2.43
C CYS A 6 24.21 -42.84 2.69
N SER A 7 25.07 -42.18 1.90
CA SER A 7 26.52 -42.23 2.10
C SER A 7 27.00 -41.52 3.39
N LYS A 8 26.17 -40.64 3.99
CA LYS A 8 26.53 -39.87 5.19
C LYS A 8 26.15 -40.58 6.49
N CYS A 9 24.88 -41.00 6.64
CA CYS A 9 24.41 -41.71 7.82
C CYS A 9 24.43 -43.24 7.68
N LYS A 10 24.76 -43.76 6.49
CA LYS A 10 24.88 -45.20 6.18
C LYS A 10 23.59 -46.04 6.33
N GLU A 11 22.46 -45.41 6.66
CA GLU A 11 21.14 -46.04 6.74
C GLU A 11 20.52 -46.27 5.36
N VAL A 12 19.80 -47.38 5.22
CA VAL A 12 18.99 -47.70 4.04
C VAL A 12 17.61 -47.04 4.21
N LYS A 13 17.22 -46.20 3.26
CA LYS A 13 15.95 -45.48 3.29
C LYS A 13 15.21 -45.59 1.97
N PRO A 14 13.88 -45.41 1.95
CA PRO A 14 13.12 -45.33 0.71
C PRO A 14 13.64 -44.21 -0.21
N LEU A 15 13.56 -44.37 -1.52
CA LEU A 15 13.99 -43.33 -2.48
C LEU A 15 13.31 -41.97 -2.24
N LYS A 16 12.08 -41.95 -1.69
CA LYS A 16 11.34 -40.73 -1.31
C LYS A 16 12.09 -39.86 -0.28
N GLU A 17 12.98 -40.45 0.51
CA GLU A 17 13.80 -39.75 1.51
C GLU A 17 15.07 -39.11 0.92
N PHE A 18 15.26 -39.21 -0.39
CA PHE A 18 16.38 -38.60 -1.11
C PHE A 18 15.89 -37.40 -1.94
N ASN A 19 16.77 -36.42 -2.13
CA ASN A 19 16.48 -35.27 -3.00
C ASN A 19 16.74 -35.65 -4.46
N LYS A 20 15.94 -35.11 -5.38
CA LYS A 20 16.20 -35.26 -6.82
C LYS A 20 17.48 -34.52 -7.19
N ASN A 21 18.37 -35.20 -7.89
CA ASN A 21 19.59 -34.63 -8.43
C ASN A 21 19.80 -35.15 -9.85
N ARG A 22 19.49 -34.31 -10.85
CA ARG A 22 19.58 -34.67 -12.27
C ARG A 22 21.00 -34.94 -12.75
N ALA A 23 22.02 -34.52 -11.99
CA ALA A 23 23.41 -34.80 -12.31
C ALA A 23 23.81 -36.25 -11.97
N MET A 24 23.01 -36.97 -11.18
CA MET A 24 23.31 -38.36 -10.78
C MET A 24 22.66 -39.34 -11.76
N GLN A 25 23.31 -40.48 -11.96
CA GLN A 25 22.84 -41.53 -12.86
C GLN A 25 21.43 -42.04 -12.49
N ASP A 26 21.14 -42.16 -11.20
CA ASP A 26 19.84 -42.59 -10.69
C ASP A 26 18.87 -41.42 -10.41
N GLY A 27 19.27 -40.19 -10.75
CA GLY A 27 18.47 -39.00 -10.53
C GLY A 27 18.29 -38.61 -9.05
N LEU A 28 18.99 -39.24 -8.11
CA LEU A 28 18.83 -39.05 -6.67
C LEU A 28 20.16 -38.74 -5.97
N SER A 29 20.11 -37.85 -4.98
CA SER A 29 21.28 -37.51 -4.16
C SER A 29 21.88 -38.75 -3.47
N HIS A 30 23.19 -38.72 -3.20
CA HIS A 30 23.87 -39.71 -2.35
C HIS A 30 23.48 -39.57 -0.87
N TYR A 31 22.93 -38.41 -0.47
CA TYR A 31 22.55 -38.13 0.91
C TYR A 31 21.03 -38.10 1.05
N CYS A 32 20.53 -38.63 2.16
CA CYS A 32 19.13 -38.46 2.54
C CYS A 32 18.83 -36.99 2.85
N LYS A 33 17.55 -36.61 2.80
CA LYS A 33 17.06 -35.25 3.06
C LYS A 33 17.56 -34.69 4.39
N ILE A 34 17.60 -35.51 5.44
CA ILE A 34 18.06 -35.11 6.77
C ILE A 34 19.54 -34.72 6.73
N CYS A 35 20.40 -35.57 6.17
CA CYS A 35 21.83 -35.28 6.04
C CYS A 35 22.08 -34.07 5.13
N SER A 36 21.34 -33.96 4.04
CA SER A 36 21.41 -32.81 3.12
C SER A 36 21.03 -31.50 3.82
N ARG A 37 19.99 -31.49 4.66
CA ARG A 37 19.59 -30.31 5.46
C ARG A 37 20.66 -29.92 6.47
N LYS A 38 21.25 -30.90 7.17
CA LYS A 38 22.34 -30.66 8.13
C LYS A 38 23.55 -30.04 7.44
N GLU A 39 23.96 -30.57 6.30
CA GLU A 39 25.11 -30.03 5.56
C GLU A 39 24.82 -28.64 4.99
N SER A 40 23.62 -28.42 4.46
CA SER A 40 23.18 -27.10 3.97
C SER A 40 23.13 -26.06 5.09
N ALA A 41 22.75 -26.44 6.31
CA ALA A 41 22.79 -25.54 7.47
C ALA A 41 24.24 -25.18 7.83
N LYS A 42 25.14 -26.17 7.92
CA LYS A 42 26.57 -25.94 8.19
C LYS A 42 27.22 -25.04 7.14
N TRP A 43 26.92 -25.26 5.86
CA TRP A 43 27.45 -24.44 4.77
C TRP A 43 26.94 -23.00 4.86
N ARG A 44 25.66 -22.81 5.18
CA ARG A 44 25.06 -21.47 5.36
C ARG A 44 25.70 -20.69 6.51
N GLU A 45 25.98 -21.35 7.63
CA GLU A 45 26.65 -20.73 8.78
C GLU A 45 28.04 -20.23 8.39
N LYS A 46 28.85 -21.08 7.74
CA LYS A 46 30.21 -20.74 7.31
C LYS A 46 30.27 -19.68 6.21
N ASN A 47 29.23 -19.56 5.38
CA ASN A 47 29.20 -18.67 4.21
C ASN A 47 28.19 -17.53 4.36
N LYS A 48 27.93 -17.08 5.60
CA LYS A 48 26.91 -16.08 5.90
C LYS A 48 27.12 -14.78 5.11
N GLU A 49 28.34 -14.26 5.07
CA GLU A 49 28.67 -13.03 4.35
C GLU A 49 28.41 -13.15 2.85
N LYS A 50 28.87 -14.25 2.23
CA LYS A 50 28.64 -14.54 0.81
C LYS A 50 27.16 -14.66 0.47
N ILE A 51 26.35 -15.20 1.38
CA ILE A 51 24.90 -15.29 1.22
C ILE A 51 24.26 -13.90 1.27
N GLU A 52 24.68 -13.04 2.22
CA GLU A 52 24.16 -11.68 2.32
C GLU A 52 24.56 -10.80 1.13
N GLU A 53 25.78 -10.94 0.63
CA GLU A 53 26.22 -10.30 -0.61
C GLU A 53 25.39 -10.78 -1.81
N TYR A 54 25.17 -12.09 -1.95
CA TYR A 54 24.31 -12.63 -2.99
C TYR A 54 22.87 -12.11 -2.90
N LYS A 55 22.29 -12.04 -1.69
CA LYS A 55 20.96 -11.46 -1.46
C LYS A 55 20.92 -9.99 -1.85
N ARG A 56 21.94 -9.20 -1.46
CA ARG A 56 22.09 -7.80 -1.83
C ARG A 56 22.10 -7.65 -3.34
N ARG A 57 23.01 -8.34 -4.04
CA ARG A 57 23.09 -8.33 -5.50
C ARG A 57 21.75 -8.70 -6.16
N ARG A 58 21.13 -9.78 -5.70
CA ARG A 58 19.85 -10.29 -6.18
C ARG A 58 18.68 -9.29 -6.01
N LYS A 59 18.74 -8.37 -5.04
CA LYS A 59 17.75 -7.29 -4.85
C LYS A 59 17.84 -6.24 -5.96
N TYR A 60 19.04 -5.94 -6.45
CA TYR A 60 19.28 -4.93 -7.48
C TYR A 60 19.22 -5.48 -8.90
N THR A 61 19.61 -6.74 -9.12
CA THR A 61 19.71 -7.31 -10.48
C THR A 61 18.49 -8.09 -10.93
N GLN A 62 17.57 -8.47 -10.03
CA GLN A 62 16.34 -9.14 -10.46
C GLN A 62 15.30 -8.09 -10.85
N PRO A 63 14.78 -8.11 -12.10
CA PRO A 63 13.56 -7.39 -12.40
C PRO A 63 12.48 -7.89 -11.45
N LYS A 64 11.75 -6.97 -10.80
CA LYS A 64 10.54 -7.34 -10.05
C LYS A 64 9.68 -8.15 -11.01
N LYS A 65 9.34 -9.40 -10.67
CA LYS A 65 8.30 -10.12 -11.41
C LYS A 65 7.10 -9.21 -11.40
N ILE A 66 6.77 -8.64 -12.56
CA ILE A 66 5.46 -8.10 -12.81
C ILE A 66 4.58 -9.33 -12.67
N VAL A 67 3.95 -9.46 -11.51
CA VAL A 67 2.88 -10.42 -11.38
C VAL A 67 1.84 -9.88 -12.34
N THR A 68 1.74 -10.49 -13.52
CA THR A 68 0.48 -10.47 -14.24
C THR A 68 -0.49 -11.10 -13.27
N VAL A 69 -1.12 -10.27 -12.45
CA VAL A 69 -2.39 -10.65 -11.87
C VAL A 69 -3.17 -11.12 -13.08
N GLU A 70 -3.50 -12.42 -13.15
CA GLU A 70 -4.61 -12.83 -13.99
C GLU A 70 -5.66 -11.77 -13.74
N PRO A 71 -6.06 -10.98 -14.76
CA PRO A 71 -6.77 -9.74 -14.55
C PRO A 71 -7.89 -10.09 -13.60
N MET A 72 -7.74 -9.67 -12.33
CA MET A 72 -8.56 -10.10 -11.21
C MET A 72 -9.95 -9.97 -11.76
N LYS A 73 -10.63 -11.11 -12.08
CA LYS A 73 -11.77 -11.15 -13.02
C LYS A 73 -12.40 -9.81 -12.90
N LEU A 74 -12.20 -8.94 -13.89
CA LEU A 74 -12.69 -7.58 -13.79
C LEU A 74 -14.16 -7.84 -13.57
N LEU A 75 -14.63 -7.79 -12.31
CA LEU A 75 -15.98 -7.47 -11.98
C LEU A 75 -16.11 -6.27 -12.86
N LYS A 76 -16.86 -6.44 -13.95
CA LYS A 76 -17.09 -5.40 -14.93
C LYS A 76 -17.66 -4.31 -14.06
N LYS A 77 -16.79 -3.47 -13.47
CA LYS A 77 -17.17 -2.35 -12.65
C LYS A 77 -18.04 -1.65 -13.66
N PRO A 78 -19.37 -1.64 -13.44
CA PRO A 78 -20.31 -1.23 -14.47
C PRO A 78 -19.70 0.03 -15.03
N PRO A 79 -19.44 0.07 -16.37
CA PRO A 79 -18.54 1.04 -16.98
C PRO A 79 -18.83 2.33 -16.27
N TYR A 80 -17.86 2.85 -15.50
CA TYR A 80 -18.14 3.93 -14.56
C TYR A 80 -18.76 5.01 -15.41
N GLN A 81 -20.10 5.05 -15.40
CA GLN A 81 -20.86 6.07 -16.03
C GLN A 81 -20.43 7.19 -15.14
N GLN A 82 -19.61 8.09 -15.68
CA GLN A 82 -19.47 9.39 -15.08
C GLN A 82 -20.93 9.80 -14.92
N LYS A 83 -21.46 9.67 -13.69
CA LYS A 83 -22.68 10.38 -13.37
C LYS A 83 -22.28 11.78 -13.78
N PRO A 84 -22.98 12.41 -14.73
CA PRO A 84 -22.69 13.80 -15.01
C PRO A 84 -22.74 14.43 -13.64
N VAL A 85 -21.57 14.87 -13.15
CA VAL A 85 -21.55 15.79 -12.03
C VAL A 85 -22.28 16.93 -12.66
N GLN A 86 -23.59 17.03 -12.36
CA GLN A 86 -24.43 18.08 -12.90
C GLN A 86 -23.58 19.31 -12.70
N ALA A 87 -23.17 19.91 -13.81
CA ALA A 87 -22.28 21.05 -13.75
C ALA A 87 -23.04 22.03 -12.88
N LEU A 88 -22.67 22.14 -11.60
CA LEU A 88 -23.22 23.14 -10.70
C LEU A 88 -22.95 24.40 -11.47
N ASP A 89 -24.04 25.00 -11.95
CA ASP A 89 -23.98 26.03 -12.96
C ASP A 89 -22.98 27.05 -12.43
N LYS A 90 -22.00 27.48 -13.24
CA LYS A 90 -20.96 28.43 -12.76
C LYS A 90 -21.60 29.70 -12.16
N LYS A 91 -22.88 29.94 -12.45
CA LYS A 91 -23.76 30.99 -11.91
C LYS A 91 -24.29 30.72 -10.49
N GLU A 92 -24.39 29.45 -10.04
CA GLU A 92 -24.87 29.05 -8.70
C GLU A 92 -23.79 29.03 -7.62
N ILE A 93 -22.50 29.04 -8.00
CA ILE A 93 -21.40 29.39 -7.07
C ILE A 93 -21.50 30.90 -6.82
N GLN A 94 -22.60 31.33 -6.19
CA GLN A 94 -22.77 32.70 -5.76
C GLN A 94 -21.67 33.00 -4.77
N ARG A 95 -20.84 33.95 -5.19
CA ARG A 95 -19.67 34.52 -4.52
C ARG A 95 -19.99 34.92 -3.08
N LYS A 96 -19.95 33.97 -2.14
CA LYS A 96 -19.71 34.34 -0.74
C LYS A 96 -18.25 34.76 -0.66
N GLN A 97 -18.05 36.07 -0.65
CA GLN A 97 -16.74 36.67 -0.41
C GLN A 97 -16.50 36.60 1.10
N TYR A 98 -15.54 35.78 1.52
CA TYR A 98 -15.20 35.66 2.93
C TYR A 98 -14.26 36.81 3.30
N LYS A 99 -14.45 37.41 4.48
CA LYS A 99 -13.64 38.56 4.90
C LYS A 99 -12.28 38.04 5.33
N LYS A 100 -11.24 38.45 4.60
CA LYS A 100 -9.83 38.16 4.93
C LYS A 100 -9.56 38.54 6.40
N ASN A 101 -8.78 37.72 7.09
CA ASN A 101 -8.42 37.86 8.50
C ASN A 101 -9.54 37.65 9.54
N LYS A 102 -10.72 37.15 9.15
CA LYS A 102 -11.74 36.73 10.11
C LYS A 102 -11.61 35.25 10.49
N THR A 103 -12.10 34.94 11.68
CA THR A 103 -12.16 33.57 12.20
C THR A 103 -13.48 32.93 11.79
N TYR A 104 -13.38 31.73 11.24
CA TYR A 104 -14.51 30.92 10.82
C TYR A 104 -14.51 29.61 11.58
N VAL A 105 -15.71 29.15 11.92
CA VAL A 105 -15.96 27.82 12.45
C VAL A 105 -16.67 27.01 11.38
N ILE A 106 -16.11 25.86 11.05
CA ILE A 106 -16.64 24.90 10.10
C ILE A 106 -17.13 23.68 10.86
N GLU A 107 -18.40 23.32 10.66
CA GLU A 107 -18.97 22.07 11.18
C GLU A 107 -19.24 21.15 9.97
N SER A 108 -18.61 19.97 9.93
CA SER A 108 -18.92 18.95 8.92
C SER A 108 -20.07 18.07 9.41
N LYS A 109 -21.03 17.82 8.54
CA LYS A 109 -22.10 16.82 8.74
C LYS A 109 -21.72 15.44 8.17
N SER A 110 -20.54 15.32 7.57
CA SER A 110 -20.06 14.10 6.92
C SER A 110 -18.80 13.55 7.60
N ASP A 111 -18.63 12.23 7.58
CA ASP A 111 -17.41 11.53 8.03
C ASP A 111 -16.19 11.75 7.12
N LYS A 112 -16.32 12.63 6.10
CA LYS A 112 -15.26 12.90 5.12
C LYS A 112 -14.08 13.68 5.70
N PHE A 113 -14.26 14.36 6.84
CA PHE A 113 -13.23 15.16 7.51
C PHE A 113 -12.85 14.54 8.85
N THR A 114 -11.54 14.52 9.17
CA THR A 114 -10.98 13.95 10.41
C THR A 114 -11.37 14.71 11.67
N THR A 115 -11.94 15.90 11.53
CA THR A 115 -12.41 16.71 12.64
C THR A 115 -13.74 17.34 12.22
N GLY A 116 -14.84 16.85 12.79
CA GLY A 116 -16.18 17.37 12.50
C GLY A 116 -16.36 18.86 12.84
N HIS A 117 -15.39 19.48 13.51
CA HIS A 117 -15.38 20.88 13.90
C HIS A 117 -13.98 21.51 13.71
N PHE A 118 -13.86 22.51 12.84
CA PHE A 118 -12.62 23.24 12.60
C PHE A 118 -12.80 24.74 12.84
N LYS A 119 -11.98 25.34 13.71
CA LYS A 119 -11.97 26.79 13.98
C LYS A 119 -10.64 27.37 13.50
N GLY A 120 -10.69 28.33 12.58
CA GLY A 120 -9.48 28.94 12.07
C GLY A 120 -9.69 30.28 11.37
N LYS A 121 -8.62 31.04 11.22
CA LYS A 121 -8.57 32.32 10.52
C LYS A 121 -8.42 32.10 9.02
N LEU A 122 -9.19 32.82 8.22
CA LEU A 122 -9.09 32.74 6.76
C LEU A 122 -7.76 33.34 6.26
N ILE A 123 -6.95 32.50 5.63
CA ILE A 123 -5.70 32.90 4.96
C ILE A 123 -5.95 33.20 3.49
N LEU A 124 -6.55 32.24 2.78
CA LEU A 124 -6.64 32.24 1.33
C LEU A 124 -8.06 31.87 0.91
N GLU A 125 -8.57 32.60 -0.07
CA GLU A 125 -9.82 32.29 -0.74
C GLU A 125 -9.58 32.29 -2.25
N ASN A 126 -9.97 31.20 -2.90
CA ASN A 126 -10.01 31.07 -4.35
C ASN A 126 -11.45 30.83 -4.81
N GLU A 127 -11.66 30.67 -6.12
CA GLU A 127 -12.98 30.40 -6.69
C GLU A 127 -13.58 29.07 -6.18
N ASN A 128 -12.74 28.05 -5.97
CA ASN A 128 -13.19 26.70 -5.66
C ASN A 128 -13.02 26.29 -4.18
N PHE A 129 -12.14 26.94 -3.42
CA PHE A 129 -11.81 26.53 -2.06
C PHE A 129 -11.39 27.70 -1.16
N ILE A 130 -11.41 27.46 0.15
CA ILE A 130 -10.89 28.35 1.18
C ILE A 130 -9.84 27.61 2.03
N ILE A 131 -8.86 28.34 2.55
CA ILE A 131 -7.86 27.82 3.50
C ILE A 131 -8.00 28.56 4.82
N LEU A 132 -8.20 27.81 5.90
CA LEU A 132 -8.23 28.31 7.27
C LEU A 132 -7.01 27.83 8.05
N GLU A 133 -6.48 28.68 8.93
CA GLU A 133 -5.40 28.33 9.87
C GLU A 133 -5.86 28.46 11.32
N ASN A 134 -5.69 27.39 12.09
CA ASN A 134 -6.05 27.39 13.51
C ASN A 134 -4.95 28.01 14.39
N GLU A 135 -5.22 28.12 15.70
CA GLU A 135 -4.28 28.69 16.68
C GLU A 135 -2.98 27.88 16.83
N LEU A 136 -2.97 26.61 16.40
CA LEU A 136 -1.79 25.74 16.38
C LEU A 136 -0.97 25.84 15.08
N GLY A 137 -1.36 26.70 14.14
CA GLY A 137 -0.71 26.86 12.84
C GLY A 137 -1.04 25.76 11.81
N ILE A 138 -2.05 24.93 12.08
CA ILE A 138 -2.52 23.89 11.15
C ILE A 138 -3.39 24.56 10.09
N LYS A 139 -3.09 24.31 8.82
CA LYS A 139 -3.80 24.83 7.66
C LYS A 139 -4.67 23.74 7.05
N GLU A 140 -5.98 23.98 6.97
CA GLU A 140 -6.92 23.08 6.33
C GLU A 140 -7.62 23.75 5.15
N CYS A 141 -7.85 22.96 4.10
CA CYS A 141 -8.50 23.39 2.86
C CYS A 141 -9.93 22.84 2.81
N PHE A 142 -10.89 23.71 2.54
CA PHE A 142 -12.31 23.37 2.44
C PHE A 142 -12.84 23.76 1.06
N MET A 143 -13.50 22.82 0.37
CA MET A 143 -14.08 23.08 -0.94
C MET A 143 -15.37 23.87 -0.77
N LYS A 144 -15.57 24.91 -1.58
CA LYS A 144 -16.81 25.69 -1.52
C LYS A 144 -18.04 24.86 -1.89
N VAL A 145 -17.84 23.83 -2.71
CA VAL A 145 -18.86 22.85 -3.08
C VAL A 145 -19.42 22.15 -1.83
N ASP A 146 -18.60 21.85 -0.82
CA ASP A 146 -19.05 21.16 0.40
C ASP A 146 -20.02 22.03 1.23
N PHE A 147 -19.87 23.36 1.18
CA PHE A 147 -20.82 24.29 1.79
C PHE A 147 -22.10 24.43 0.98
N MET A 148 -22.02 24.33 -0.34
CA MET A 148 -23.18 24.42 -1.24
C MET A 148 -24.04 23.15 -1.18
N THR A 149 -23.41 21.98 -1.12
CA THR A 149 -24.09 20.69 -0.97
C THR A 149 -24.63 20.48 0.46
N GLY A 150 -24.29 21.37 1.40
CA GLY A 150 -24.71 21.30 2.80
C GLY A 150 -23.98 20.23 3.63
N GLU A 151 -22.92 19.64 3.07
CA GLU A 151 -22.05 18.68 3.76
C GLU A 151 -21.23 19.34 4.86
N ALA A 152 -20.95 20.65 4.73
CA ALA A 152 -20.33 21.47 5.76
C ALA A 152 -21.08 22.78 5.94
N THR A 153 -21.10 23.31 7.16
CA THR A 153 -21.57 24.66 7.46
C THR A 153 -20.40 25.54 7.86
N ILE A 154 -20.41 26.80 7.44
CA ILE A 154 -19.39 27.79 7.82
C ILE A 154 -20.06 28.98 8.50
N LYS A 155 -19.61 29.28 9.72
CA LYS A 155 -20.07 30.40 10.54
C LYS A 155 -18.92 31.35 10.81
N GLU A 156 -19.14 32.64 10.59
CA GLU A 156 -18.20 33.67 11.01
C GLU A 156 -18.30 33.87 12.51
N VAL A 157 -17.17 33.87 13.21
CA VAL A 157 -17.10 34.16 14.64
C VAL A 157 -16.36 35.49 14.81
N ALA A 158 -17.02 36.47 15.44
CA ALA A 158 -16.35 37.69 15.88
C ALA A 158 -15.33 37.32 16.97
N LYS A 159 -14.16 37.96 16.91
CA LYS A 159 -13.12 37.78 17.93
C LYS A 159 -13.62 38.21 19.30
#